data_AF-A0A0Q4J101-F1
#
_entry.id   AF-A0A0Q4J101-F1
#
_cell.length_a   1.000
_cell.length_b   1.000
_cell.length_c   1.000
_cell.angle_alpha   90.00
_cell.angle_beta   90.00
_cell.angle_gamma   90.00
#
_symmetry.space_group_name_H-M   'P 1'
#
loop_
_entity.id
_entity.type
_entity.pdbx_description
1 polymer ?
#
loop_
_entity_poly.entity_id
_entity_poly.type
_entity_poly.pdbx_seq_one_letter_code
_entity_poly.pdbx_strand_id
1 'polypeptide(L)'
;MKIRFATAAALVAVASISAPAPAKEKTPRTWFVTRTGDPVTGQTRCVVSAMDYVGKARYSRTGFLYPVIENHPKHGLLIGVSSGGRFRLPTGNILWRVDDQPFREIKPEDGPMPEGTAIAVPPVPAGTDPAAAKAMADTMALATRMAAGFSATSTFATGEVAKAMLAELRAGHGLLYRAKAAATDTGLPDSGMYRVGQFTKDGLKPIPVDESLETSLAQCGMAG
;
A
#
# COMPACT_ATOMS: atom_id res chain seq x y z
N MET A 1 26.23 73.22 -55.47
CA MET A 1 27.11 72.22 -54.83
C MET A 1 27.11 72.44 -53.32
N LYS A 2 26.40 71.60 -52.57
CA LYS A 2 26.65 71.17 -51.17
C LYS A 2 25.48 70.27 -50.74
N ILE A 3 25.72 68.97 -50.92
CA ILE A 3 24.86 67.85 -50.54
C ILE A 3 24.96 67.68 -49.01
N ARG A 4 23.83 67.52 -48.31
CA ARG A 4 23.81 67.10 -46.90
C ARG A 4 23.24 65.70 -46.81
N PHE A 5 24.07 64.80 -46.27
CA PHE A 5 23.79 63.39 -46.03
C PHE A 5 22.97 63.17 -44.76
N ALA A 6 22.31 62.01 -44.76
CA ALA A 6 21.32 61.50 -43.82
C ALA A 6 21.83 61.15 -42.42
N THR A 7 20.89 60.96 -41.49
CA THR A 7 21.01 59.92 -40.45
C THR A 7 19.62 59.44 -40.04
N ALA A 8 19.22 58.28 -40.58
CA ALA A 8 18.04 57.56 -40.15
C ALA A 8 18.42 56.67 -38.96
N ALA A 9 17.78 56.87 -37.81
CA ALA A 9 17.97 56.03 -36.63
C ALA A 9 17.10 54.76 -36.77
N ALA A 10 17.74 53.60 -36.85
CA ALA A 10 17.09 52.31 -36.84
C ALA A 10 16.82 51.87 -35.39
N LEU A 11 15.54 51.77 -35.01
CA LEU A 11 15.10 51.13 -33.78
C LEU A 11 15.15 49.60 -33.96
N VAL A 12 16.09 48.95 -33.27
CA VAL A 12 16.14 47.49 -33.16
C VAL A 12 15.19 47.08 -32.04
N ALA A 13 14.02 46.55 -32.42
CA ALA A 13 13.08 45.93 -31.49
C ALA A 13 13.59 44.53 -31.10
N VAL A 14 14.05 44.38 -29.86
CA VAL A 14 14.39 43.08 -29.28
C VAL A 14 13.08 42.36 -28.96
N ALA A 15 12.65 41.48 -29.87
CA ALA A 15 11.53 40.57 -29.64
C ALA A 15 11.98 39.50 -28.63
N SER A 16 11.56 39.64 -27.38
CA SER A 16 11.71 38.64 -26.32
C SER A 16 10.90 37.39 -26.68
N ILE A 17 11.60 36.36 -27.16
CA ILE A 17 11.08 35.02 -27.41
C ILE A 17 10.65 34.44 -26.06
N SER A 18 9.35 34.49 -25.79
CA SER A 18 8.75 33.79 -24.65
C SER A 18 8.76 32.30 -24.98
N ALA A 19 9.76 31.58 -24.46
CA ALA A 19 9.79 30.12 -24.55
C ALA A 19 8.53 29.56 -23.87
N PRO A 20 7.74 28.70 -24.53
CA PRO A 20 6.61 28.04 -23.88
C PRO A 20 7.17 27.19 -22.75
N ALA A 21 6.75 27.48 -21.52
CA ALA A 21 7.06 26.63 -20.37
C ALA A 21 6.61 25.20 -20.69
N PRO A 22 7.47 24.17 -20.47
CA PRO A 22 7.06 22.80 -20.68
C PRO A 22 5.83 22.53 -19.82
N ALA A 23 4.73 22.17 -20.47
CA ALA A 23 3.52 21.73 -19.77
C ALA A 23 3.94 20.57 -18.86
N LYS A 24 3.92 20.79 -17.54
CA LYS A 24 4.16 19.72 -16.56
C LYS A 24 3.17 18.61 -16.88
N GLU A 25 3.67 17.52 -17.47
CA GLU A 25 2.92 16.28 -17.58
C GLU A 25 2.50 15.94 -16.15
N LYS A 26 1.20 16.06 -15.87
CA LYS A 26 0.66 15.78 -14.54
C LYS A 26 0.87 14.29 -14.32
N THR A 27 1.93 13.91 -13.62
CA THR A 27 2.17 12.54 -13.20
C THR A 27 0.87 11.99 -12.61
N PRO A 28 0.35 10.86 -13.12
CA PRO A 28 -0.85 10.25 -12.57
C PRO A 28 -0.63 10.02 -11.07
N ARG A 29 -1.55 10.52 -10.23
CA ARG A 29 -1.47 10.30 -8.78
C ARG A 29 -1.60 8.82 -8.48
N THR A 30 -0.54 8.13 -8.12
CA THR A 30 -0.59 6.68 -7.91
C THR A 30 -1.45 6.34 -6.69
N TRP A 31 -1.21 7.04 -5.58
CA TRP A 31 -1.86 6.83 -4.30
C TRP A 31 -3.04 7.77 -4.12
N PHE A 32 -4.07 7.27 -3.45
CA PHE A 32 -5.24 8.07 -3.12
C PHE A 32 -5.91 7.63 -1.83
N VAL A 33 -6.75 8.50 -1.32
CA VAL A 33 -7.52 8.30 -0.09
C VAL A 33 -8.90 7.75 -0.43
N THR A 34 -9.28 6.69 0.26
CA THR A 34 -10.66 6.22 0.37
C THR A 34 -11.11 6.37 1.81
N ARG A 35 -12.26 7.00 2.01
CA ARG A 35 -12.92 7.07 3.32
C ARG A 35 -14.14 6.17 3.30
N THR A 36 -14.19 5.23 4.25
CA THR A 36 -15.29 4.27 4.36
C THR A 36 -15.89 4.38 5.74
N GLY A 37 -17.20 4.57 5.84
CA GLY A 37 -17.95 4.49 7.08
C GLY A 37 -18.64 3.14 7.17
N ASP A 38 -18.49 2.45 8.29
CA ASP A 38 -19.34 1.31 8.63
C ASP A 38 -20.71 1.83 9.08
N PRO A 39 -21.79 1.55 8.33
CA PRO A 39 -23.12 2.04 8.68
C PRO A 39 -23.71 1.39 9.93
N VAL A 40 -23.18 0.23 10.37
CA VAL A 40 -23.65 -0.49 11.55
C VAL A 40 -22.95 0.02 12.80
N THR A 41 -21.62 0.12 12.76
CA THR A 41 -20.83 0.54 13.94
C THR A 41 -20.59 2.05 14.02
N GLY A 42 -20.87 2.78 12.94
CA GLY A 42 -20.58 4.22 12.82
C GLY A 42 -19.08 4.54 12.67
N GLN A 43 -18.20 3.54 12.62
CA GLN A 43 -16.76 3.76 12.52
C GLN A 43 -16.37 4.22 11.13
N THR A 44 -15.66 5.35 11.06
CA THR A 44 -15.06 5.84 9.82
C THR A 44 -13.59 5.47 9.73
N ARG A 45 -13.17 5.01 8.56
CA ARG A 45 -11.78 4.60 8.26
C ARG A 45 -11.23 5.44 7.13
N CYS A 46 -9.95 5.81 7.23
CA CYS A 46 -9.21 6.51 6.19
C CYS A 46 -8.10 5.60 5.68
N VAL A 47 -8.23 5.20 4.42
CA VAL A 47 -7.36 4.22 3.77
C VAL A 47 -6.63 4.89 2.62
N VAL A 48 -5.32 4.74 2.58
CA VAL A 48 -4.46 5.13 1.46
C VAL A 48 -4.11 3.88 0.66
N SER A 49 -4.39 3.88 -0.64
CA SER A 49 -4.13 2.75 -1.53
C SER A 49 -3.73 3.19 -2.93
N ALA A 50 -3.09 2.27 -3.66
CA ALA A 50 -2.79 2.42 -5.08
C ALA A 50 -3.63 1.42 -5.87
N MET A 51 -4.71 1.90 -6.51
CA MET A 51 -5.65 1.09 -7.29
C MET A 51 -5.51 1.34 -8.78
N ASP A 52 -6.02 0.40 -9.58
CA ASP A 52 -6.09 0.52 -11.04
C ASP A 52 -7.01 1.69 -11.43
N TYR A 53 -6.78 2.25 -12.62
CA TYR A 53 -7.55 3.39 -13.09
C TYR A 53 -7.81 3.35 -14.60
N VAL A 54 -8.99 3.83 -15.01
CA VAL A 54 -9.35 4.10 -16.40
C VAL A 54 -9.91 5.52 -16.47
N GLY A 55 -9.22 6.40 -17.19
CA GLY A 55 -9.52 7.83 -17.18
C GLY A 55 -9.40 8.40 -15.76
N LYS A 56 -10.53 8.86 -15.19
CA LYS A 56 -10.61 9.36 -13.81
C LYS A 56 -11.20 8.35 -12.81
N ALA A 57 -11.68 7.20 -13.29
CA ALA A 57 -12.29 6.19 -12.42
C ALA A 57 -11.23 5.28 -11.81
N ARG A 58 -11.33 5.01 -10.51
CA ARG A 58 -10.48 4.06 -9.76
C ARG A 58 -11.26 2.79 -9.47
N TYR A 59 -10.63 1.63 -9.61
CA TYR A 59 -11.27 0.35 -9.35
C TYR A 59 -10.26 -0.71 -8.89
N SER A 60 -10.77 -1.73 -8.20
CA SER A 60 -10.01 -2.93 -7.85
C SER A 60 -10.64 -4.14 -8.51
N ARG A 61 -9.82 -5.17 -8.73
CA ARG A 61 -10.21 -6.40 -9.40
C ARG A 61 -10.25 -7.57 -8.42
N THR A 62 -11.27 -8.41 -8.55
CA THR A 62 -11.35 -9.68 -7.83
C THR A 62 -10.13 -10.53 -8.18
N GLY A 63 -9.50 -11.14 -7.17
CA GLY A 63 -8.30 -11.97 -7.35
C GLY A 63 -6.99 -11.20 -7.51
N PHE A 64 -7.01 -9.88 -7.32
CA PHE A 64 -5.81 -9.04 -7.29
C PHE A 64 -5.59 -8.46 -5.89
N LEU A 65 -4.32 -8.18 -5.60
CA LEU A 65 -3.86 -7.59 -4.34
C LEU A 65 -3.51 -6.12 -4.57
N TYR A 66 -3.87 -5.27 -3.61
CA TYR A 66 -3.61 -3.83 -3.65
C TYR A 66 -2.95 -3.40 -2.35
N PRO A 67 -1.94 -2.51 -2.38
CA PRO A 67 -1.33 -2.03 -1.15
C PRO A 67 -2.33 -1.14 -0.40
N VAL A 68 -2.29 -1.25 0.92
CA VAL A 68 -3.20 -0.54 1.82
C VAL A 68 -2.40 -0.03 3.00
N ILE A 69 -2.58 1.26 3.30
CA ILE A 69 -2.08 1.92 4.49
C ILE A 69 -3.29 2.53 5.20
N GLU A 70 -3.52 2.17 6.46
CA GLU A 70 -4.65 2.62 7.25
C GLU A 70 -4.21 3.14 8.61
N ASN A 71 -4.80 4.24 9.06
CA ASN A 71 -4.75 4.66 10.46
C ASN A 71 -5.99 4.11 11.17
N HIS A 72 -5.88 2.89 11.72
CA HIS A 72 -7.01 2.21 12.33
C HIS A 72 -7.26 2.72 13.76
N PRO A 73 -8.50 3.10 14.13
CA PRO A 73 -8.79 3.72 15.43
C PRO A 73 -8.41 2.86 16.63
N LYS A 74 -8.46 1.52 16.51
CA LYS A 74 -8.11 0.58 17.58
C LYS A 74 -6.70 -0.02 17.48
N HIS A 75 -6.13 -0.07 16.27
CA HIS A 75 -4.90 -0.85 16.01
C HIS A 75 -3.73 0.04 15.58
N GLY A 76 -3.95 1.34 15.44
CA GLY A 76 -2.96 2.29 14.96
C GLY A 76 -2.64 2.07 13.49
N LEU A 77 -1.38 2.32 13.13
CA LEU A 77 -0.89 2.19 11.76
C LEU A 77 -0.91 0.72 11.30
N LEU A 78 -1.64 0.46 10.22
CA LEU A 78 -1.66 -0.81 9.50
C LEU A 78 -1.07 -0.60 8.10
N ILE A 79 -0.12 -1.44 7.71
CA ILE A 79 0.44 -1.45 6.34
C ILE A 79 0.48 -2.85 5.80
N GLY A 80 0.02 -3.04 4.57
CA GLY A 80 0.12 -4.32 3.90
C GLY A 80 -0.69 -4.33 2.62
N VAL A 81 -1.46 -5.38 2.41
CA VAL A 81 -2.26 -5.55 1.19
C VAL A 81 -3.67 -6.04 1.50
N SER A 82 -4.61 -5.66 0.65
CA SER A 82 -5.98 -6.18 0.64
C SER A 82 -6.30 -6.82 -0.70
N SER A 83 -7.13 -7.86 -0.67
CA SER A 83 -7.78 -8.38 -1.87
C SER A 83 -8.79 -7.36 -2.41
N GLY A 84 -8.79 -7.17 -3.72
CA GLY A 84 -9.68 -6.25 -4.42
C GLY A 84 -10.96 -6.91 -4.93
N GLY A 85 -11.79 -6.10 -5.60
CA GLY A 85 -13.05 -6.53 -6.21
C GLY A 85 -14.22 -6.59 -5.23
N ARG A 86 -15.38 -7.01 -5.76
CA ARG A 86 -16.62 -7.15 -4.98
C ARG A 86 -16.56 -8.34 -4.03
N PHE A 87 -15.91 -9.42 -4.45
CA PHE A 87 -15.69 -10.62 -3.66
C PHE A 87 -14.21 -10.69 -3.34
N ARG A 88 -13.89 -10.56 -2.05
CA ARG A 88 -12.51 -10.58 -1.60
C ARG A 88 -12.06 -12.01 -1.35
N LEU A 89 -10.86 -12.35 -1.80
CA LEU A 89 -10.24 -13.66 -1.63
C LEU A 89 -9.18 -13.60 -0.53
N PRO A 90 -8.84 -14.74 0.12
CA PRO A 90 -7.75 -14.80 1.07
C PRO A 90 -6.43 -14.33 0.45
N THR A 91 -5.69 -13.51 1.19
CA THR A 91 -4.44 -12.89 0.71
C THR A 91 -3.21 -13.77 0.96
N GLY A 92 -3.21 -14.53 2.05
CA GLY A 92 -2.09 -15.36 2.47
C GLY A 92 -0.86 -14.54 2.87
N ASN A 93 0.30 -15.20 2.93
CA ASN A 93 1.57 -14.55 3.27
C ASN A 93 2.04 -13.68 2.10
N ILE A 94 2.57 -12.52 2.42
CA ILE A 94 2.94 -11.49 1.45
C ILE A 94 4.43 -11.22 1.54
N LEU A 95 5.09 -11.22 0.38
CA LEU A 95 6.44 -10.68 0.25
C LEU A 95 6.30 -9.21 -0.14
N TRP A 96 6.97 -8.33 0.61
CA TRP A 96 6.93 -6.88 0.48
C TRP A 96 8.34 -6.33 0.35
N ARG A 97 8.59 -5.48 -0.65
CA ARG A 97 9.89 -4.85 -0.86
C ARG A 97 9.72 -3.46 -1.44
N VAL A 98 10.50 -2.51 -0.93
CA VAL A 98 10.61 -1.18 -1.53
C VAL A 98 11.98 -1.05 -2.18
N ASP A 99 12.01 -0.79 -3.48
CA ASP A 99 13.22 -0.74 -4.30
C ASP A 99 14.16 -1.93 -4.03
N ASP A 100 15.42 -1.64 -3.69
CA ASP A 100 16.46 -2.60 -3.41
C ASP A 100 16.60 -2.99 -1.93
N GLN A 101 15.77 -2.44 -1.04
CA GLN A 101 15.81 -2.74 0.38
C GLN A 101 15.51 -4.22 0.66
N PRO A 102 15.92 -4.78 1.82
CA PRO A 102 15.56 -6.15 2.19
C PRO A 102 14.04 -6.37 2.14
N PHE A 103 13.62 -7.50 1.56
CA PHE A 103 12.18 -7.82 1.55
C PHE A 103 11.71 -8.27 2.94
N ARG A 104 10.43 -8.06 3.21
CA ARG A 104 9.73 -8.50 4.42
C ARG A 104 8.67 -9.54 4.07
N GLU A 105 8.51 -10.54 4.92
CA GLU A 105 7.35 -11.42 4.88
C GLU A 105 6.33 -10.93 5.92
N ILE A 106 5.11 -10.69 5.47
CA ILE A 106 3.98 -10.30 6.32
C ILE A 106 2.98 -11.45 6.29
N LYS A 107 2.52 -11.89 7.45
CA LYS A 107 1.58 -13.01 7.55
C LYS A 107 0.21 -12.55 8.04
N PRO A 108 -0.88 -13.17 7.56
CA PRO A 108 -2.23 -12.81 8.02
C PRO A 108 -2.40 -12.89 9.54
N GLU A 109 -1.76 -13.86 10.19
CA GLU A 109 -1.84 -14.08 11.63
C GLU A 109 -1.15 -13.01 12.49
N ASP A 110 -0.28 -12.18 11.89
CA ASP A 110 0.40 -11.06 12.56
C ASP A 110 -0.47 -9.78 12.58
N GLY A 111 -1.55 -9.78 11.79
CA GLY A 111 -2.48 -8.67 11.67
C GLY A 111 -3.52 -8.60 12.79
N PRO A 112 -4.35 -7.54 12.81
CA PRO A 112 -5.46 -7.45 13.74
C PRO A 112 -6.46 -8.59 13.49
N MET A 113 -6.87 -9.27 14.57
CA MET A 113 -7.88 -10.31 14.48
C MET A 113 -9.27 -9.71 14.21
N PRO A 114 -10.10 -10.33 13.34
CA PRO A 114 -11.48 -9.92 13.18
C PRO A 114 -12.24 -10.05 14.51
N GLU A 115 -13.03 -9.03 14.85
CA GLU A 115 -13.84 -9.04 16.06
C GLU A 115 -14.81 -10.24 16.04
N GLY A 116 -14.95 -10.94 17.17
CA GLY A 116 -15.83 -12.11 17.28
C GLY A 116 -15.23 -13.45 16.86
N THR A 117 -13.95 -13.50 16.46
CA THR A 117 -13.25 -14.77 16.12
C THR A 117 -12.59 -15.46 17.31
N ALA A 118 -12.71 -14.90 18.52
CA ALA A 118 -12.14 -15.50 19.73
C ALA A 118 -12.89 -16.81 20.06
N ILE A 119 -12.18 -17.93 19.99
CA ILE A 119 -12.68 -19.23 20.44
C ILE A 119 -12.62 -19.24 21.98
N ALA A 120 -13.71 -19.62 22.62
CA ALA A 120 -13.74 -19.78 24.07
C ALA A 120 -12.68 -20.80 24.52
N VAL A 121 -11.75 -20.36 25.37
CA VAL A 121 -10.75 -21.25 25.96
C VAL A 121 -11.49 -22.18 26.93
N PRO A 122 -11.43 -23.52 26.76
CA PRO A 122 -12.04 -24.45 27.69
C PRO A 122 -11.46 -24.24 29.10
N PRO A 123 -12.28 -24.42 30.16
CA PRO A 123 -11.83 -24.18 31.52
C PRO A 123 -10.62 -25.07 31.84
N VAL A 124 -9.53 -24.44 32.25
CA VAL A 124 -8.30 -25.12 32.66
C VAL A 124 -8.60 -25.89 33.96
N PRO A 125 -8.26 -27.19 34.07
CA PRO A 125 -8.52 -27.98 35.28
C PRO A 125 -7.92 -27.32 36.53
N ALA A 126 -8.65 -27.38 37.65
CA ALA A 126 -8.17 -26.88 38.93
C ALA A 126 -6.86 -27.60 39.33
N GLY A 127 -5.84 -26.82 39.72
CA GLY A 127 -4.51 -27.35 40.08
C GLY A 127 -3.50 -27.40 38.92
N THR A 128 -3.84 -26.92 37.74
CA THR A 128 -2.87 -26.76 36.63
C THR A 128 -1.85 -25.67 36.98
N ASP A 129 -0.57 -25.96 36.76
CA ASP A 129 0.52 -25.00 36.91
C ASP A 129 0.25 -23.73 36.06
N PRO A 130 0.39 -22.50 36.62
CA PRO A 130 0.17 -21.26 35.88
C PRO A 130 0.96 -21.15 34.57
N ALA A 131 2.18 -21.69 34.50
CA ALA A 131 2.96 -21.67 33.27
C ALA A 131 2.34 -22.60 32.21
N ALA A 132 1.89 -23.79 32.60
CA ALA A 132 1.14 -24.69 31.72
C ALA A 132 -0.20 -24.10 31.26
N ALA A 133 -0.94 -23.43 32.16
CA ALA A 133 -2.19 -22.75 31.82
C ALA A 133 -1.97 -21.61 30.82
N LYS A 134 -0.92 -20.81 31.01
CA LYS A 134 -0.53 -19.76 30.06
C LYS A 134 -0.11 -20.34 28.71
N ALA A 135 0.72 -21.37 28.70
CA ALA A 135 1.17 -22.02 27.46
C ALA A 135 -0.01 -22.59 26.66
N MET A 136 -0.99 -23.20 27.33
CA MET A 136 -2.22 -23.67 26.71
C MET A 136 -3.02 -22.51 26.09
N ALA A 137 -3.22 -21.42 26.85
CA ALA A 137 -3.94 -20.25 26.36
C ALA A 137 -3.24 -19.58 25.16
N ASP A 138 -1.91 -19.42 25.22
CA ASP A 138 -1.10 -18.86 24.15
C ASP A 138 -1.16 -19.75 22.89
N THR A 139 -1.13 -21.07 23.06
CA THR A 139 -1.25 -22.04 21.95
C THR A 139 -2.63 -21.97 21.28
N MET A 140 -3.71 -21.89 22.07
CA MET A 140 -5.06 -21.73 21.53
C MET A 140 -5.26 -20.39 20.83
N ALA A 141 -4.69 -19.32 21.37
CA ALA A 141 -4.70 -18.01 20.74
C ALA A 141 -3.98 -18.04 19.39
N LEU A 142 -2.81 -18.69 19.31
CA LEU A 142 -2.08 -18.88 18.06
C LEU A 142 -2.88 -19.69 17.04
N ALA A 143 -3.44 -20.83 17.47
CA ALA A 143 -4.26 -21.68 16.60
C ALA A 143 -5.47 -20.91 16.03
N THR A 144 -6.10 -20.08 16.86
CA THR A 144 -7.23 -19.22 16.44
C THR A 144 -6.77 -18.17 15.42
N ARG A 145 -5.62 -17.52 15.63
CA ARG A 145 -5.05 -16.57 14.67
C ARG A 145 -4.73 -17.23 13.33
N MET A 146 -4.12 -18.41 13.35
CA MET A 146 -3.84 -19.16 12.14
C MET A 146 -5.13 -19.53 11.41
N ALA A 147 -6.14 -20.03 12.13
CA ALA A 147 -7.46 -20.35 11.57
C ALA A 147 -8.12 -19.11 10.92
N ALA A 148 -8.12 -17.97 11.61
CA ALA A 148 -8.64 -16.71 11.07
C ALA A 148 -7.85 -16.27 9.82
N GLY A 149 -6.52 -16.41 9.85
CA GLY A 149 -5.60 -16.06 8.77
C GLY A 149 -5.90 -16.77 7.44
N PHE A 150 -6.40 -18.01 7.46
CA PHE A 150 -6.78 -18.73 6.23
C PHE A 150 -7.93 -18.09 5.47
N SER A 151 -8.78 -17.33 6.16
CA SER A 151 -9.92 -16.61 5.55
C SER A 151 -9.69 -15.10 5.44
N ALA A 152 -8.54 -14.62 5.93
CA ALA A 152 -8.22 -13.21 5.97
C ALA A 152 -8.06 -12.66 4.55
N THR A 153 -8.91 -11.68 4.21
CA THR A 153 -8.89 -11.02 2.90
C THR A 153 -7.96 -9.81 2.85
N SER A 154 -7.18 -9.63 3.92
CA SER A 154 -6.14 -8.61 4.04
C SER A 154 -5.03 -9.14 4.93
N THR A 155 -3.80 -8.77 4.61
CA THR A 155 -2.59 -9.12 5.37
C THR A 155 -1.92 -7.83 5.76
N PHE A 156 -1.80 -7.57 7.06
CA PHE A 156 -1.28 -6.30 7.61
C PHE A 156 -0.14 -6.55 8.57
N ALA A 157 0.90 -5.73 8.45
CA ALA A 157 1.84 -5.47 9.52
C ALA A 157 1.25 -4.41 10.46
N THR A 158 1.65 -4.47 11.73
CA THR A 158 1.24 -3.54 12.79
C THR A 158 2.46 -3.05 13.59
N GLY A 159 2.27 -2.03 14.41
CA GLY A 159 3.30 -1.56 15.37
C GLY A 159 4.61 -1.12 14.70
N GLU A 160 5.74 -1.54 15.27
CA GLU A 160 7.08 -1.16 14.78
C GLU A 160 7.37 -1.68 13.37
N VAL A 161 6.83 -2.84 12.99
CA VAL A 161 6.98 -3.37 11.63
C VAL A 161 6.26 -2.46 10.63
N ALA A 162 5.04 -2.02 10.94
CA ALA A 162 4.30 -1.09 10.10
C ALA A 162 5.02 0.27 9.99
N LYS A 163 5.57 0.80 11.09
CA LYS A 163 6.35 2.05 11.06
C LYS A 163 7.61 1.90 10.20
N ALA A 164 8.33 0.80 10.33
CA ALA A 164 9.50 0.52 9.51
C ALA A 164 9.11 0.47 8.02
N MET A 165 8.06 -0.28 7.67
CA MET A 165 7.57 -0.34 6.29
C MET A 165 7.17 1.04 5.73
N LEU A 166 6.58 1.91 6.56
CA LEU A 166 6.25 3.28 6.13
C LEU A 166 7.50 4.10 5.86
N ALA A 167 8.53 3.97 6.70
CA ALA A 167 9.81 4.62 6.51
C ALA A 167 10.51 4.13 5.23
N GLU A 168 10.44 2.83 4.94
CA GLU A 168 10.96 2.25 3.69
C GLU A 168 10.26 2.83 2.46
N LEU A 169 8.92 2.93 2.50
CA LEU A 169 8.14 3.57 1.43
C LEU A 169 8.57 5.02 1.24
N ARG A 170 8.72 5.79 2.32
CA ARG A 170 9.16 7.20 2.28
C ARG A 170 10.55 7.41 1.68
N ALA A 171 11.44 6.46 1.92
CA ALA A 171 12.81 6.50 1.41
C ALA A 171 12.94 5.98 -0.02
N GLY A 172 11.91 5.31 -0.55
CA GLY A 172 11.95 4.63 -1.83
C GLY A 172 11.09 5.26 -2.93
N HIS A 173 11.14 4.63 -4.10
CA HIS A 173 10.51 5.11 -5.34
C HIS A 173 9.56 4.10 -5.96
N GLY A 174 9.69 2.82 -5.61
CA GLY A 174 8.91 1.73 -6.17
C GLY A 174 8.58 0.64 -5.14
N LEU A 175 7.31 0.32 -5.03
CA LEU A 175 6.83 -0.78 -4.19
C LEU A 175 6.60 -2.04 -5.02
N LEU A 176 7.20 -3.14 -4.57
CA LEU A 176 7.03 -4.50 -5.07
C LEU A 176 6.38 -5.37 -4.01
N TYR A 177 5.30 -6.06 -4.37
CA TYR A 177 4.70 -7.06 -3.49
C TYR A 177 4.02 -8.18 -4.28
N ARG A 178 3.88 -9.33 -3.64
CA ARG A 178 3.11 -10.49 -4.13
C ARG A 178 2.76 -11.44 -3.01
N ALA A 179 1.77 -12.32 -3.24
CA ALA A 179 1.59 -13.49 -2.38
C ALA A 179 2.79 -14.43 -2.49
N LYS A 180 3.30 -14.94 -1.36
CA LYS A 180 4.44 -15.86 -1.31
C LYS A 180 4.16 -17.13 -2.12
N ALA A 181 2.95 -17.68 -1.98
CA ALA A 181 2.49 -18.86 -2.73
C ALA A 181 2.34 -18.62 -4.24
N ALA A 182 2.48 -17.37 -4.71
CA ALA A 182 2.40 -17.08 -6.13
C ALA A 182 3.59 -17.63 -6.92
N ALA A 183 4.75 -17.92 -6.29
CA ALA A 183 5.79 -18.70 -6.96
C ALA A 183 6.29 -19.89 -6.17
N THR A 184 6.84 -20.84 -6.94
CA THR A 184 7.56 -21.99 -6.43
C THR A 184 8.87 -21.57 -5.78
N ASP A 185 9.18 -22.15 -4.63
CA ASP A 185 10.45 -21.95 -3.91
C ASP A 185 11.61 -22.79 -4.48
N THR A 186 11.46 -23.31 -5.71
CA THR A 186 12.37 -24.32 -6.28
C THR A 186 13.59 -23.71 -6.97
N GLY A 187 13.85 -22.41 -6.85
CA GLY A 187 14.95 -21.72 -7.54
C GLY A 187 14.82 -21.69 -9.07
N LEU A 188 13.78 -22.32 -9.62
CA LEU A 188 13.47 -22.36 -11.04
C LEU A 188 12.66 -21.13 -11.45
N PRO A 189 12.84 -20.62 -12.68
CA PRO A 189 12.00 -19.56 -13.21
C PRO A 189 10.52 -19.94 -13.22
N ASP A 190 9.72 -19.30 -12.37
CA ASP A 190 8.27 -19.37 -12.40
C ASP A 190 7.67 -18.01 -12.81
N SER A 191 6.65 -18.07 -13.67
CA SER A 191 5.88 -16.91 -14.13
C SER A 191 5.28 -16.09 -12.98
N GLY A 192 4.97 -16.74 -11.86
CA GLY A 192 4.46 -16.11 -10.66
C GLY A 192 5.49 -15.27 -9.88
N MET A 193 6.79 -15.44 -10.16
CA MET A 193 7.84 -14.57 -9.60
C MET A 193 7.74 -13.13 -10.14
N TYR A 194 7.27 -13.00 -11.38
CA TYR A 194 7.14 -11.71 -12.07
C TYR A 194 5.77 -11.06 -11.86
N ARG A 195 4.87 -11.68 -11.06
CA ARG A 195 3.56 -11.12 -10.71
C ARG A 195 3.63 -10.09 -9.60
N VAL A 196 4.46 -9.05 -9.76
CA VAL A 196 4.76 -8.04 -8.74
C VAL A 196 4.22 -6.65 -9.13
N GLY A 197 3.56 -5.98 -8.18
CA GLY A 197 3.14 -4.57 -8.33
C GLY A 197 1.85 -4.33 -9.12
N GLN A 198 1.75 -3.18 -9.78
CA GLN A 198 0.56 -2.71 -10.49
C GLN A 198 0.55 -3.13 -11.96
N PHE A 199 -0.63 -3.48 -12.47
CA PHE A 199 -0.82 -3.79 -13.89
C PHE A 199 -1.00 -2.50 -14.70
N THR A 200 -0.07 -2.25 -15.62
CA THR A 200 -0.10 -1.09 -16.53
C THR A 200 -0.30 -1.56 -17.96
N LYS A 201 -0.47 -0.61 -18.89
CA LYS A 201 -0.50 -0.91 -20.34
C LYS A 201 0.79 -1.60 -20.84
N ASP A 202 1.90 -1.43 -20.14
CA ASP A 202 3.21 -2.00 -20.49
C ASP A 202 3.50 -3.27 -19.68
N GLY A 203 2.51 -3.85 -18.99
CA GLY A 203 2.66 -5.00 -18.11
C GLY A 203 2.74 -4.64 -16.63
N LEU A 204 3.16 -5.60 -15.80
CA LEU A 204 3.31 -5.42 -14.36
C LEU A 204 4.56 -4.59 -14.05
N LYS A 205 4.38 -3.51 -13.30
CA LYS A 205 5.43 -2.59 -12.88
C LYS A 205 5.38 -2.39 -11.35
N PRO A 206 6.52 -2.08 -10.71
CA PRO A 206 6.51 -1.58 -9.35
C PRO A 206 5.50 -0.43 -9.20
N ILE A 207 4.81 -0.38 -8.07
CA ILE A 207 3.89 0.72 -7.78
C ILE A 207 4.73 1.96 -7.47
N PRO A 208 4.61 3.06 -8.24
CA PRO A 208 5.39 4.25 -7.96
C PRO A 208 5.09 4.80 -6.56
N VAL A 209 6.14 5.08 -5.81
CA VAL A 209 6.07 5.88 -4.58
C VAL A 209 6.36 7.32 -4.99
N ASP A 210 5.29 8.06 -5.25
CA ASP A 210 5.33 9.44 -5.71
C ASP A 210 4.78 10.41 -4.65
N GLU A 211 4.80 11.72 -4.94
CA GLU A 211 4.30 12.78 -4.06
C GLU A 211 2.83 12.56 -3.61
N SER A 212 2.05 11.79 -4.37
CA SER A 212 0.66 11.50 -3.99
C SER A 212 0.55 10.59 -2.77
N LEU A 213 1.60 9.82 -2.43
CA LEU A 213 1.65 9.03 -1.20
C LEU A 213 1.60 9.97 0.02
N GLU A 214 2.56 10.88 0.16
CA GLU A 214 2.61 11.81 1.29
C GLU A 214 1.37 12.71 1.36
N THR A 215 0.91 13.20 0.21
CA THR A 215 -0.33 13.98 0.13
C THR A 215 -1.55 13.18 0.64
N SER A 216 -1.60 11.87 0.37
CA SER A 216 -2.69 11.01 0.82
C SER A 216 -2.55 10.61 2.29
N LEU A 217 -1.33 10.34 2.75
CA LEU A 217 -1.04 10.06 4.16
C LEU A 217 -1.42 11.25 5.04
N ALA A 218 -1.07 12.47 4.64
CA ALA A 218 -1.44 13.69 5.36
C ALA A 218 -2.97 13.86 5.49
N GLN A 219 -3.73 13.56 4.44
CA GLN A 219 -5.19 13.60 4.46
C GLN A 219 -5.84 12.58 5.41
N CYS A 220 -5.11 11.51 5.77
CA CYS A 220 -5.52 10.53 6.77
C CYS A 220 -4.88 10.74 8.14
N GLY A 221 -4.21 11.87 8.37
CA GLY A 221 -3.55 12.17 9.66
C GLY A 221 -2.32 11.28 9.92
N MET A 222 -1.69 10.76 8.87
CA MET A 222 -0.48 9.94 8.93
C MET A 222 0.76 10.68 8.40
N ALA A 223 0.70 12.03 8.35
CA ALA A 223 1.85 12.85 8.01
C ALA A 223 3.03 12.54 8.95
N GLY A 224 4.22 12.41 8.37
CA GLY A 224 5.49 12.24 9.08
C GLY A 224 6.22 13.57 9.24
#